data_AF-A0A6J8DV94-F1
#
_entry.id   AF-A0A6J8DV94-F1
#
_cell.length_a   1.000
_cell.length_b   1.000
_cell.length_c   1.000
_cell.angle_alpha   90.00
_cell.angle_beta   90.00
_cell.angle_gamma   90.00
#
_symmetry.space_group_name_H-M   'P 1'
#
loop_
_entity.id
_entity.type
_entity.pdbx_description
1 polymer ?
#
loop_
_entity_poly.entity_id
_entity_poly.type
_entity_poly.pdbx_seq_one_letter_code
_entity_poly.pdbx_strand_id
1 'polypeptide(L)'
;MMVDQNMVSLITELERRYLECSICTEVFDEDERTPRLLPCHHSFCSECLKRLGRRNDTLKCPSCNAVHKVEKNSPIDFPKNNTRRDLTSFLQTQSDLNAFKKCCVCDRIVHVTYTCQQCKMDFFEMCRQQHITENRSHSLVACNSESFEEEEHRFLIMSGRN
;
A
#
# COMPACT_ATOMS: atom_id res chain seq x y z
N MET A 1 -7.64 -7.42 20.18
CA MET A 1 -8.68 -8.18 19.44
C MET A 1 -8.00 -8.99 18.34
N MET A 2 -8.43 -10.23 18.08
CA MET A 2 -7.88 -11.02 16.96
C MET A 2 -8.58 -10.59 15.67
N VAL A 3 -7.89 -9.87 14.79
CA VAL A 3 -8.42 -9.56 13.46
C VAL A 3 -8.45 -10.85 12.63
N ASP A 4 -9.58 -11.14 11.99
CA ASP A 4 -9.75 -12.35 11.18
C ASP A 4 -8.72 -12.37 10.04
N GLN A 5 -7.99 -13.49 9.90
CA GLN A 5 -6.97 -13.65 8.88
C GLN A 5 -7.50 -13.46 7.46
N ASN A 6 -8.76 -13.84 7.23
CA ASN A 6 -9.44 -13.68 5.96
C ASN A 6 -9.74 -12.22 5.64
N MET A 7 -10.07 -11.41 6.65
CA MET A 7 -10.36 -9.98 6.47
C MET A 7 -9.12 -9.20 6.08
N VAL A 8 -8.00 -9.38 6.78
CA VAL A 8 -6.74 -8.69 6.44
C VAL A 8 -6.20 -9.17 5.10
N SER A 9 -6.26 -10.48 4.82
CA SER A 9 -5.86 -11.00 3.51
C SER A 9 -6.71 -10.41 2.37
N LEU A 10 -8.01 -10.20 2.60
CA LEU A 10 -8.88 -9.57 1.62
C LEU A 10 -8.53 -8.09 1.42
N ILE A 11 -8.26 -7.36 2.50
CA ILE A 11 -7.86 -5.95 2.44
C ILE A 11 -6.53 -5.80 1.68
N THR A 12 -5.52 -6.61 1.99
CA THR A 12 -4.24 -6.56 1.28
C THR A 12 -4.40 -6.85 -0.22
N GLU A 13 -5.27 -7.79 -0.59
CA GLU A 13 -5.55 -8.06 -2.00
C GLU A 13 -6.31 -6.91 -2.68
N LEU A 14 -7.22 -6.25 -1.94
CA LEU A 14 -7.90 -5.05 -2.40
C LEU A 14 -6.90 -3.90 -2.65
N GLU A 15 -5.96 -3.68 -1.75
CA GLU A 15 -4.90 -2.67 -1.90
C GLU A 15 -4.09 -2.90 -3.17
N ARG A 16 -3.55 -4.10 -3.35
CA ARG A 16 -2.74 -4.47 -4.51
C ARG A 16 -3.48 -4.33 -5.83
N ARG A 17 -4.78 -4.67 -5.85
CA ARG A 17 -5.59 -4.63 -7.08
C ARG A 17 -6.12 -3.25 -7.41
N TYR A 18 -6.52 -2.48 -6.40
CA TYR A 18 -7.33 -1.29 -6.58
C TYR A 18 -6.63 0.01 -6.17
N LEU A 19 -5.60 -0.06 -5.34
CA LEU A 19 -4.94 1.12 -4.78
C LEU A 19 -3.48 1.26 -5.22
N GLU A 20 -2.88 0.21 -5.78
CA GLU A 20 -1.53 0.25 -6.32
C GLU A 20 -1.50 0.42 -7.85
N CYS A 21 -0.41 1.01 -8.33
CA CYS A 21 -0.09 1.07 -9.75
C CYS A 21 0.55 -0.26 -10.21
N SER A 22 0.02 -0.88 -11.25
CA SER A 22 0.53 -2.17 -11.76
C SER A 22 1.91 -2.10 -12.44
N ILE A 23 2.49 -0.91 -12.64
CA ILE A 23 3.83 -0.74 -13.23
C ILE A 23 4.90 -0.62 -12.15
N CYS A 24 4.66 0.23 -11.15
CA CYS A 24 5.64 0.55 -10.12
C CYS A 24 5.31 0.00 -8.74
N THR A 25 4.15 -0.66 -8.60
CA THR A 25 3.66 -1.30 -7.36
C THR A 25 3.55 -0.37 -6.15
N GLU A 26 3.59 0.95 -6.37
CA GLU A 26 3.35 1.93 -5.32
C GLU A 26 1.87 2.27 -5.22
N VAL A 27 1.44 2.59 -4.00
CA VAL A 27 0.09 3.10 -3.72
C VAL A 27 -0.13 4.43 -4.43
N PHE A 28 -1.34 4.64 -4.93
CA PHE A 28 -1.72 5.91 -5.54
C PHE A 28 -1.79 7.03 -4.51
N ASP A 29 -1.46 8.25 -4.94
CA ASP A 29 -1.51 9.45 -4.10
C ASP A 29 -2.16 10.62 -4.87
N GLU A 30 -2.18 11.81 -4.27
CA GLU A 30 -2.74 13.01 -4.89
C GLU A 30 -1.77 13.75 -5.81
N ASP A 31 -0.48 13.41 -5.74
CA ASP A 31 0.64 14.11 -6.34
C ASP A 31 1.16 13.31 -7.55
N GLU A 32 2.41 12.84 -7.49
CA GLU A 32 3.11 12.15 -8.57
C GLU A 32 2.46 10.82 -8.94
N ARG A 33 1.85 10.14 -7.96
CA ARG A 33 1.18 8.86 -8.14
C ARG A 33 -0.33 8.99 -8.27
N THR A 34 -0.85 10.13 -8.73
CA THR A 34 -2.26 10.25 -9.12
C THR A 34 -2.68 9.15 -10.13
N PRO A 35 -3.76 8.39 -9.88
CA PRO A 35 -4.23 7.35 -10.79
C PRO A 35 -4.94 7.97 -12.00
N ARG A 36 -4.62 7.47 -13.19
CA ARG A 36 -5.06 8.01 -14.49
C ARG A 36 -5.70 6.92 -15.33
N LEU A 37 -6.88 7.19 -15.88
CA LEU A 37 -7.72 6.23 -16.57
C LEU A 37 -7.52 6.27 -18.09
N LEU A 38 -6.98 5.19 -18.66
CA LEU A 38 -6.91 5.05 -20.12
C LEU A 38 -8.31 4.75 -20.71
N PRO A 39 -8.53 4.98 -22.02
CA PRO A 39 -9.78 4.60 -22.69
C PRO A 39 -10.13 3.11 -22.62
N CYS A 40 -9.15 2.23 -22.37
CA CYS A 40 -9.38 0.80 -22.11
C CYS A 40 -9.77 0.48 -20.65
N HIS A 41 -10.04 1.50 -19.83
CA HIS A 41 -10.40 1.41 -18.41
C HIS A 41 -9.30 0.90 -17.46
N HIS A 42 -8.08 0.67 -17.94
CA HIS A 42 -6.94 0.41 -17.07
C HIS A 42 -6.40 1.72 -16.47
N SER A 43 -5.95 1.64 -15.23
CA SER A 43 -5.41 2.78 -14.49
C SER A 43 -3.94 2.61 -14.17
N PHE A 44 -3.16 3.67 -14.34
CA PHE A 44 -1.74 3.73 -14.00
C PHE A 44 -1.44 5.09 -13.35
N CYS A 45 -0.35 5.18 -12.60
CA CYS A 45 0.00 6.44 -11.95
C CYS A 45 0.55 7.45 -12.97
N SER A 46 0.41 8.74 -12.68
CA SER A 46 0.79 9.80 -13.61
C SER A 46 2.27 9.76 -13.98
N GLU A 47 3.14 9.48 -13.01
CA GLU A 47 4.58 9.32 -13.22
C GLU A 47 4.92 8.14 -14.15
N CYS A 48 4.30 6.98 -13.96
CA CYS A 48 4.53 5.83 -14.85
C CYS A 48 4.06 6.09 -16.28
N LEU A 49 2.94 6.80 -16.45
CA LEU A 49 2.45 7.16 -17.77
C LEU A 49 3.38 8.15 -18.48
N LYS A 50 3.94 9.14 -17.75
CA LYS A 50 4.99 10.03 -18.27
C LYS A 50 6.20 9.23 -18.77
N ARG A 51 6.65 8.23 -18.00
CA ARG A 51 7.82 7.39 -18.34
C ARG A 51 7.59 6.46 -19.52
N LEU A 52 6.40 5.89 -19.67
CA LEU A 52 6.05 5.08 -20.85
C LEU A 52 6.21 5.89 -22.14
N GLY A 53 6.05 7.22 -22.05
CA GLY A 53 6.25 8.13 -23.14
C GLY A 53 5.22 7.94 -24.25
N ARG A 54 5.33 8.77 -25.29
CA ARG A 54 4.51 8.64 -26.49
C ARG A 54 5.40 8.16 -27.62
N ARG A 55 4.89 7.22 -28.40
CA ARG A 55 5.53 6.82 -29.65
C ARG A 55 4.56 7.10 -30.78
N ASN A 56 4.94 7.97 -31.71
CA ASN A 56 4.10 8.38 -32.84
C ASN A 56 2.70 8.87 -32.41
N ASP A 57 2.63 9.72 -31.38
CA ASP A 57 1.36 10.23 -30.81
C ASP A 57 0.41 9.14 -30.30
N THR A 58 0.96 7.98 -29.94
CA THR A 58 0.20 6.88 -29.35
C THR A 58 0.84 6.38 -28.06
N LEU A 59 -0.01 5.82 -27.20
CA LEU A 59 0.36 5.15 -25.98
C LEU A 59 -0.26 3.74 -25.97
N LYS A 60 0.58 2.74 -25.72
CA LYS A 60 0.16 1.34 -25.62
C LYS A 60 -0.06 0.98 -24.14
N CYS A 61 -1.24 0.47 -23.81
CA CYS A 61 -1.56 0.01 -22.47
C CYS A 61 -0.72 -1.22 -22.09
N PRO A 62 0.04 -1.19 -20.98
CA PRO A 62 0.80 -2.35 -20.52
C PRO A 62 -0.06 -3.57 -20.13
N SER A 63 -1.28 -3.35 -19.65
CA SER A 63 -2.14 -4.43 -19.15
C SER A 63 -2.90 -5.17 -20.24
N CYS A 64 -3.32 -4.49 -21.31
CA CYS A 64 -4.17 -5.09 -22.35
C CYS A 64 -3.66 -4.89 -23.78
N ASN A 65 -2.50 -4.25 -23.97
CA ASN A 65 -1.90 -3.93 -25.28
C ASN A 65 -2.72 -3.00 -26.18
N ALA A 66 -3.87 -2.48 -25.74
CA ALA A 66 -4.65 -1.49 -26.49
C ALA A 66 -3.83 -0.23 -26.76
N VAL A 67 -3.94 0.32 -27.98
CA VAL A 67 -3.24 1.53 -28.41
C VAL A 67 -4.21 2.69 -28.40
N HIS A 68 -3.82 3.78 -27.72
CA HIS A 68 -4.62 4.99 -27.58
C HIS A 68 -3.88 6.15 -28.22
N LYS A 69 -4.60 6.94 -29.04
CA LYS A 69 -4.08 8.19 -29.57
C LYS A 69 -3.98 9.21 -28.44
N VAL A 70 -2.92 10.01 -28.48
CA VAL A 70 -2.69 11.07 -27.50
C VAL A 70 -2.35 12.35 -28.23
N GLU A 71 -3.13 13.40 -28.00
CA GLU A 71 -3.06 14.67 -28.74
C GLU A 71 -1.66 15.31 -28.68
N LYS A 72 -1.14 15.77 -29.82
CA LYS A 72 0.16 16.43 -29.91
C LYS A 72 0.25 17.58 -28.91
N ASN A 73 1.32 17.59 -28.10
CA ASN A 73 1.58 18.58 -27.03
C ASN A 73 0.65 18.55 -25.81
N SER A 74 -0.28 17.61 -25.71
CA SER A 74 -0.96 17.38 -24.44
C SER A 74 0.04 16.74 -23.46
N PRO A 75 0.04 17.05 -22.16
CA PRO A 75 0.65 16.16 -21.17
C PRO A 75 -0.04 14.80 -21.24
N ILE A 76 0.58 13.69 -20.81
CA ILE A 76 -0.14 12.40 -20.68
C ILE A 76 -1.12 12.51 -19.51
N ASP A 77 -2.13 13.36 -19.69
CA ASP A 77 -3.10 13.80 -18.70
C ASP A 77 -4.42 13.14 -19.04
N PHE A 78 -4.43 11.81 -18.98
CA PHE A 78 -5.67 11.06 -18.99
C PHE A 78 -6.53 11.49 -17.77
N PRO A 79 -7.86 11.34 -17.83
CA PRO A 79 -8.72 11.67 -16.70
C PRO A 79 -8.24 10.99 -15.41
N LYS A 80 -8.31 11.70 -14.29
CA LYS A 80 -8.05 11.08 -12.98
C LYS A 80 -9.08 9.98 -12.72
N ASN A 81 -8.66 8.87 -12.15
CA ASN A 81 -9.58 7.86 -11.65
C ASN A 81 -9.94 8.18 -10.20
N ASN A 82 -10.96 9.04 -10.03
CA ASN A 82 -11.38 9.48 -8.69
C ASN A 82 -11.88 8.31 -7.83
N THR A 83 -12.51 7.28 -8.40
CA THR A 83 -12.93 6.10 -7.63
C THR A 83 -11.75 5.41 -6.95
N ARG A 84 -10.62 5.22 -7.66
CA ARG A 84 -9.41 4.63 -7.04
C ARG A 84 -8.79 5.57 -6.01
N ARG A 85 -8.82 6.87 -6.26
CA ARG A 85 -8.38 7.90 -5.30
C ARG A 85 -9.21 7.84 -4.01
N ASP A 86 -10.53 7.94 -4.13
CA ASP A 86 -11.46 7.98 -3.00
C ASP A 86 -11.36 6.69 -2.16
N LEU A 87 -11.21 5.53 -2.81
CA LEU A 87 -10.96 4.26 -2.13
C LEU A 87 -9.63 4.25 -1.38
N THR A 88 -8.58 4.83 -1.95
CA THR A 88 -7.26 4.92 -1.31
C THR A 88 -7.34 5.78 -0.06
N SER A 89 -7.93 6.97 -0.17
CA SER A 89 -8.14 7.87 0.97
C SER A 89 -9.02 7.23 2.04
N PHE A 90 -10.09 6.54 1.64
CA PHE A 90 -10.97 5.86 2.59
C PHE A 90 -10.22 4.79 3.39
N LEU A 91 -9.48 3.90 2.73
CA LEU A 91 -8.75 2.82 3.41
C LEU A 91 -7.57 3.33 4.24
N GLN A 92 -6.91 4.43 3.83
CA GLN A 92 -5.87 5.08 4.62
C GLN A 92 -6.41 5.69 5.94
N THR A 93 -7.65 6.19 5.93
CA THR A 93 -8.29 6.74 7.15
C THR A 93 -8.78 5.68 8.14
N GLN A 94 -8.82 4.41 7.74
CA GLN A 94 -9.10 3.29 8.65
C GLN A 94 -7.78 2.82 9.30
N SER A 95 -7.22 3.66 10.16
CA SER A 95 -5.92 3.49 10.84
C SER A 95 -5.75 2.12 11.51
N ASP A 96 -6.84 1.56 12.04
CA ASP A 96 -6.80 0.31 12.80
C ASP A 96 -6.55 -0.90 11.90
N LEU A 97 -6.94 -0.86 10.62
CA LEU A 97 -6.70 -1.97 9.68
C LEU A 97 -5.27 -1.95 9.13
N ASN A 98 -4.71 -0.76 8.90
CA ASN A 98 -3.32 -0.61 8.43
C ASN A 98 -2.29 -1.05 9.48
N ALA A 99 -2.68 -1.03 10.75
CA ALA A 99 -1.86 -1.51 11.86
C ALA A 99 -1.71 -3.04 11.86
N PHE A 100 -2.61 -3.81 11.21
CA PHE A 100 -2.50 -5.27 11.13
C PHE A 100 -2.04 -5.73 9.75
N LYS A 101 -0.82 -6.29 9.67
CA LYS A 101 -0.27 -6.82 8.43
C LYS A 101 0.35 -8.20 8.62
N LYS A 102 0.63 -8.88 7.52
CA LYS A 102 1.30 -10.18 7.52
C LYS A 102 2.77 -10.02 7.91
N CYS A 103 3.19 -10.69 8.98
CA CYS A 103 4.58 -10.73 9.40
C CYS A 103 5.41 -11.60 8.44
N CYS A 104 6.54 -11.11 7.96
CA CYS A 104 7.40 -11.89 7.06
C CYS A 104 8.09 -13.08 7.74
N VAL A 105 8.19 -13.08 9.07
CA VAL A 105 8.93 -14.08 9.83
C VAL A 105 8.04 -15.26 10.23
N CYS A 106 6.88 -14.97 10.84
CA CYS A 106 5.99 -16.02 11.33
C CYS A 106 4.79 -16.29 10.42
N ASP A 107 4.65 -15.53 9.32
CA ASP A 107 3.57 -15.60 8.34
C ASP A 107 2.15 -15.34 8.92
N ARG A 108 2.07 -14.93 10.19
CA ARG A 108 0.83 -14.56 10.86
C ARG A 108 0.52 -13.09 10.66
N ILE A 109 -0.76 -12.77 10.66
CA ILE A 109 -1.23 -11.39 10.75
C ILE A 109 -1.01 -10.90 12.17
N VAL A 110 -0.29 -9.79 12.29
CA VAL A 110 0.14 -9.21 13.54
C VAL A 110 -0.06 -7.71 13.51
N HIS A 111 -0.19 -7.11 14.68
CA HIS A 111 -0.04 -5.68 14.82
C HIS A 111 1.41 -5.30 14.49
N VAL A 112 1.61 -4.41 13.53
CA VAL A 112 2.93 -3.99 13.09
C VAL A 112 3.43 -2.90 14.01
N THR A 113 4.58 -3.14 14.62
CA THR A 113 5.25 -2.16 15.47
C THR A 113 6.54 -1.64 14.83
N TYR A 114 7.08 -2.32 13.81
CA TYR A 114 8.30 -1.91 13.11
C TYR A 114 8.24 -2.16 11.60
N THR A 115 8.90 -1.29 10.83
CA THR A 115 9.16 -1.46 9.38
C THR A 115 10.67 -1.48 9.11
N CYS A 116 11.13 -2.40 8.24
CA CYS A 116 12.51 -2.44 7.77
C CYS A 116 12.73 -1.45 6.62
N GLN A 117 13.73 -0.57 6.74
CA GLN A 117 13.98 0.48 5.74
C GLN A 117 14.47 -0.08 4.40
N GLN A 118 15.17 -1.21 4.41
CA GLN A 118 15.77 -1.84 3.25
C GLN A 118 14.81 -2.78 2.53
N CYS A 119 14.06 -3.58 3.28
CA CYS A 119 13.13 -4.58 2.72
C CYS A 119 11.70 -4.06 2.55
N LYS A 120 11.36 -2.94 3.20
CA LYS A 120 9.97 -2.45 3.32
C LYS A 120 8.99 -3.47 3.92
N MET A 121 9.52 -4.44 4.66
CA MET A 121 8.73 -5.45 5.36
C MET A 121 8.35 -4.96 6.76
N ASP A 122 7.23 -5.46 7.26
CA ASP A 122 6.61 -5.06 8.50
C ASP A 122 6.65 -6.19 9.55
N PHE A 123 6.85 -5.82 10.82
CA PHE A 123 7.15 -6.76 11.90
C PHE A 123 6.39 -6.41 13.19
N PHE A 124 6.08 -7.47 13.94
CA PHE A 124 5.72 -7.37 15.34
C PHE A 124 6.97 -7.42 16.22
N GLU A 125 6.87 -6.83 17.41
CA GLU A 125 7.91 -6.75 18.44
C GLU A 125 8.67 -8.08 18.64
N MET A 126 7.94 -9.20 18.69
CA MET A 126 8.53 -10.53 18.93
C MET A 126 9.33 -11.09 17.74
N CYS A 127 9.12 -10.59 16.52
CA CYS A 127 9.78 -11.08 15.31
C CYS A 127 10.96 -10.22 14.86
N ARG A 128 11.17 -9.04 15.49
CA ARG A 128 12.24 -8.10 15.10
C ARG A 128 13.65 -8.72 15.23
N GLN A 129 13.88 -9.47 16.31
CA GLN A 129 15.21 -9.97 16.66
C GLN A 129 15.68 -11.03 15.66
N GLN A 130 14.77 -11.88 15.18
CA GLN A 130 15.07 -12.87 14.16
C GLN A 130 15.46 -12.21 12.84
N HIS A 131 14.74 -11.17 12.41
CA HIS A 131 15.05 -10.45 11.17
C HIS A 131 16.44 -9.81 11.16
N ILE A 132 16.80 -9.05 12.21
CA ILE A 132 18.11 -8.36 12.29
C ILE A 132 19.28 -9.33 12.47
N THR A 133 19.04 -10.50 13.05
CA THR A 133 20.07 -11.53 13.21
C THR A 133 20.45 -12.12 11.85
N GLU A 134 19.45 -12.38 11.00
CA GLU A 134 19.62 -12.88 9.63
C GLU A 134 20.06 -11.77 8.65
N ASN A 135 19.76 -10.50 8.95
CA ASN A 135 20.01 -9.36 8.07
C ASN A 135 20.68 -8.19 8.82
N ARG A 136 21.94 -8.39 9.22
CA ARG A 136 22.67 -7.48 10.14
C ARG A 136 22.86 -6.05 9.63
N SER A 137 22.76 -5.81 8.33
CA SER A 137 22.86 -4.48 7.71
C SER A 137 21.51 -3.75 7.61
N HIS A 138 20.40 -4.38 8.03
CA HIS A 138 19.08 -3.77 7.96
C HIS A 138 18.76 -2.97 9.23
N SER A 139 18.02 -1.88 9.05
CA SER A 139 17.56 -0.98 10.11
C SER A 139 16.04 -1.00 10.20
N LEU A 140 15.54 -1.03 11.43
CA LEU A 140 14.11 -1.01 11.74
C LEU A 140 13.70 0.36 12.25
N VAL A 141 12.51 0.81 11.86
CA VAL A 141 11.87 2.04 12.33
C VAL A 141 10.55 1.68 12.99
N ALA A 142 10.24 2.26 14.15
CA ALA A 142 8.98 2.04 14.84
C ALA A 142 7.80 2.67 14.06
N CYS A 143 6.69 1.95 13.96
CA CYS A 143 5.44 2.50 13.42
C CYS A 143 4.72 3.27 14.53
N ASN A 144 4.57 4.58 14.37
CA ASN A 144 3.84 5.43 15.33
C ASN A 144 2.38 4.96 15.42
N SER A 145 2.04 4.25 16.49
CA SER A 145 0.69 3.85 16.85
C SER A 145 0.36 4.41 18.23
N GLU A 146 0.30 5.74 18.33
CA GLU A 146 -0.09 6.45 19.56
C GLU A 146 -1.50 6.07 20.04
N SER A 147 -2.28 5.32 19.26
CA SER A 147 -3.66 4.93 19.57
C SER A 147 -3.82 3.63 20.38
N PHE A 148 -2.79 2.78 20.50
CA PHE A 148 -2.97 1.43 21.09
C PHE A 148 -2.51 1.27 22.55
N GLU A 149 -1.60 2.13 23.04
CA GLU A 149 -1.15 2.06 24.45
C GLU A 149 -2.33 2.27 25.43
N GLU A 150 -3.31 3.11 25.06
CA GLU A 150 -4.50 3.33 25.88
C GLU A 150 -5.47 2.14 25.91
N GLU A 151 -5.52 1.33 24.86
CA GLU A 151 -6.47 0.22 24.74
C GLU A 151 -5.96 -1.06 25.42
N GLU A 152 -4.64 -1.30 25.37
CA GLU A 152 -3.99 -2.37 26.14
C GLU A 152 -4.04 -2.08 27.65
N HIS A 153 -3.83 -0.82 28.06
CA HIS A 153 -3.96 -0.41 29.46
C HIS A 153 -5.42 -0.56 29.95
N ARG A 154 -6.41 -0.24 29.12
CA ARG A 154 -7.84 -0.45 29.44
C ARG A 154 -8.20 -1.94 29.55
N PHE A 155 -7.59 -2.80 28.74
CA PHE A 155 -7.81 -4.25 28.78
C PHE A 155 -7.12 -4.91 29.99
N LEU A 156 -5.93 -4.47 30.38
CA LEU A 156 -5.22 -4.93 31.59
C LEU A 156 -5.98 -4.53 32.86
N ILE A 157 -6.53 -3.31 32.90
CA ILE A 157 -7.39 -2.85 34.00
C ILE A 157 -8.70 -3.67 34.07
N MET A 158 -9.30 -4.05 32.95
CA MET A 158 -10.55 -4.84 32.92
C MET A 158 -10.35 -6.35 33.14
N SER A 159 -9.15 -6.90 32.95
CA SER A 159 -8.86 -8.33 33.12
C SER A 159 -8.27 -8.69 34.48
N GLY A 160 -8.07 -7.70 35.37
CA GLY A 160 -7.81 -7.93 36.79
C GLY A 160 -6.54 -8.72 37.09
N ARG A 161 -5.51 -8.63 36.25
CA ARG A 161 -4.20 -9.24 36.50
C ARG A 161 -3.18 -8.13 36.68
N ASN A 162 -2.87 -7.88 37.95
CA ASN A 162 -1.73 -7.07 38.38
C ASN A 162 -0.50 -7.98 38.50
#